data_AF-A0A7S4AZ39-F1
#
_entry.id   AF-A0A7S4AZ39-F1
#
_cell.length_a   1.000
_cell.length_b   1.000
_cell.length_c   1.000
_cell.angle_alpha   90.00
_cell.angle_beta   90.00
_cell.angle_gamma   90.00
#
_symmetry.space_group_name_H-M   'P 1'
#
loop_
_entity.id
_entity.type
_entity.pdbx_description
1 polymer ?
#
loop_
_entity_poly.entity_id
_entity_poly.type
_entity_poly.pdbx_seq_one_letter_code
_entity_poly.pdbx_strand_id
1 'polypeptide(L)'
;SASSRIFKTFLCDGFAYDDARAEFRHYLRDDYSLDCDSSAYTAARNWAYALIVLWPAGIPLLYAGLLWSSRRAIRTRAPTSLSRAVRFLHADYRAASSWWEPFEMLRKLSLTGVVLLIPESQGLGRVLIALLISLTYMLSLVSVQPFKKRGDEWLSLTHQVALVLIFIAVLLLKVCEISSEACAEIGFGSDGDG
;
A
#
# COMPACT_ATOMS: atom_id res chain seq x y z
N SER A 1 -11.46 -1.53 18.40
CA SER A 1 -11.53 -0.57 17.28
C SER A 1 -12.19 -1.17 16.05
N ALA A 2 -13.02 -0.41 15.34
CA ALA A 2 -13.72 -0.83 14.13
C ALA A 2 -12.78 -1.40 13.05
N SER A 3 -11.54 -0.90 12.97
CA SER A 3 -10.52 -1.37 12.03
C SER A 3 -10.15 -2.84 12.24
N SER A 4 -10.08 -3.33 13.48
CA SER A 4 -9.77 -4.74 13.78
C SER A 4 -10.91 -5.68 13.34
N ARG A 5 -12.17 -5.22 13.38
CA ARG A 5 -13.31 -6.02 12.93
C ARG A 5 -13.28 -6.25 11.42
N ILE A 6 -12.85 -5.25 10.65
CA ILE A 6 -12.74 -5.33 9.19
C ILE A 6 -11.68 -6.35 8.76
N PHE A 7 -10.54 -6.41 9.43
CA PHE A 7 -9.52 -7.42 9.13
C PHE A 7 -9.95 -8.84 9.51
N LYS A 8 -10.78 -8.99 10.56
CA LYS A 8 -11.31 -10.30 11.00
C LYS A 8 -12.30 -10.91 10.02
N THR A 9 -13.01 -10.09 9.23
CA THR A 9 -13.90 -10.55 8.15
C THR A 9 -13.19 -11.29 7.00
N PHE A 10 -11.85 -11.34 6.98
CA PHE A 10 -11.08 -12.07 5.98
C PHE A 10 -10.43 -13.35 6.53
N LEU A 11 -10.58 -13.64 7.82
CA LEU A 11 -9.99 -14.82 8.47
C LEU A 11 -11.01 -15.96 8.49
N CYS A 12 -10.70 -17.05 7.79
CA CYS A 12 -11.48 -18.28 7.81
C CYS A 12 -10.72 -19.38 8.54
N ASP A 13 -11.39 -20.14 9.39
CA ASP A 13 -10.84 -21.35 10.01
C ASP A 13 -11.44 -22.59 9.32
N GLY A 14 -10.61 -23.61 9.08
CA GLY A 14 -11.04 -24.88 8.50
C GLY A 14 -11.37 -25.92 9.57
N PHE A 15 -12.49 -26.61 9.40
CA PHE A 15 -12.92 -27.71 10.25
C PHE A 15 -13.16 -28.96 9.39
N ALA A 16 -12.76 -30.13 9.91
CA ALA A 16 -13.10 -31.41 9.32
C ALA A 16 -14.61 -31.65 9.52
N TYR A 17 -15.34 -31.81 8.42
CA TYR A 17 -16.79 -32.00 8.45
C TYR A 17 -17.18 -33.49 8.44
N ASP A 18 -16.38 -34.32 7.77
CA ASP A 18 -16.56 -35.77 7.70
C ASP A 18 -15.19 -36.49 7.67
N ASP A 19 -14.82 -37.11 8.80
CA ASP A 19 -13.56 -37.85 8.96
C ASP A 19 -13.45 -39.06 8.01
N ALA A 20 -14.58 -39.60 7.55
CA ALA A 20 -14.61 -40.75 6.65
C ALA A 20 -14.33 -40.37 5.19
N ARG A 21 -14.53 -39.10 4.82
CA ARG A 21 -14.33 -38.58 3.45
C ARG A 21 -13.19 -37.58 3.32
N ALA A 22 -12.54 -37.23 4.44
CA ALA A 22 -11.52 -36.17 4.50
C ALA A 22 -12.02 -34.83 3.93
N GLU A 23 -13.30 -34.50 4.15
CA GLU A 23 -13.91 -33.27 3.64
C GLU A 23 -13.74 -32.13 4.67
N PHE A 24 -13.05 -31.06 4.25
CA PHE A 24 -12.83 -29.85 5.05
C PHE A 24 -13.78 -28.73 4.60
N ARG A 25 -14.36 -27.99 5.55
CA ARG A 25 -15.11 -26.76 5.28
C ARG A 25 -14.51 -25.57 6.01
N HIS A 26 -14.51 -24.42 5.34
CA HIS A 26 -13.96 -23.19 5.88
C HIS A 26 -15.08 -22.24 6.32
N TYR A 27 -15.02 -21.76 7.56
CA TYR A 27 -16.01 -20.83 8.11
C TYR A 27 -15.34 -19.55 8.59
N LEU A 28 -16.06 -18.43 8.53
CA LEU A 28 -15.53 -17.14 8.97
C LEU A 28 -15.28 -17.15 10.49
N ARG A 29 -14.08 -16.77 10.92
CA ARG A 29 -13.64 -16.85 12.31
C ARG A 29 -14.41 -15.95 13.29
N ASP A 30 -14.96 -14.84 12.80
CA ASP A 30 -15.75 -13.91 13.62
C ASP A 30 -17.24 -14.32 13.67
N ASP A 31 -17.72 -15.10 12.70
CA ASP A 31 -19.08 -15.63 12.63
C ASP A 31 -19.10 -16.98 11.89
N TYR A 32 -19.03 -18.07 12.66
CA TYR A 32 -18.97 -19.44 12.14
C TYR A 32 -20.27 -19.90 11.46
N SER A 33 -21.32 -19.07 11.41
CA SER A 33 -22.53 -19.38 10.63
C SER A 33 -22.34 -19.15 9.12
N LEU A 34 -21.27 -18.45 8.72
CA LEU A 34 -20.97 -18.12 7.34
C LEU A 34 -19.89 -19.04 6.77
N ASP A 35 -20.25 -19.78 5.73
CA ASP A 35 -19.35 -20.65 4.97
C ASP A 35 -18.53 -19.82 3.96
N CYS A 36 -17.21 -19.88 4.09
CA CYS A 36 -16.25 -19.14 3.27
C CYS A 36 -16.16 -19.65 1.82
N ASP A 37 -16.64 -20.86 1.56
CA ASP A 37 -16.67 -21.47 0.22
C ASP A 37 -18.00 -21.24 -0.50
N SER A 38 -18.99 -20.64 0.17
CA SER A 38 -20.27 -20.29 -0.46
C SER A 38 -20.12 -19.22 -1.54
N SER A 39 -20.89 -19.36 -2.63
CA SER A 39 -20.92 -18.40 -3.74
C SER A 39 -21.40 -17.00 -3.32
N ALA A 40 -22.27 -16.93 -2.31
CA ALA A 40 -22.75 -15.67 -1.74
C ALA A 40 -21.64 -14.94 -0.96
N TYR A 41 -20.85 -15.67 -0.15
CA TYR A 41 -19.73 -15.08 0.59
C TYR A 41 -18.61 -14.63 -0.33
N THR A 42 -18.24 -15.43 -1.34
CA THR A 42 -17.21 -15.06 -2.31
C THR A 42 -17.60 -13.82 -3.13
N ALA A 43 -18.88 -13.69 -3.53
CA ALA A 43 -19.40 -12.48 -4.17
C ALA A 43 -19.32 -11.25 -3.25
N ALA A 44 -19.77 -11.38 -1.99
CA ALA A 44 -19.69 -10.31 -1.00
C ALA A 44 -18.24 -9.89 -0.69
N ARG A 45 -17.33 -10.86 -0.59
CA ARG A 45 -15.89 -10.64 -0.39
C ARG A 45 -15.27 -9.86 -1.54
N ASN A 46 -15.63 -10.19 -2.78
CA ASN A 46 -15.16 -9.47 -3.97
C ASN A 46 -15.65 -8.01 -3.98
N TRP A 47 -16.93 -7.77 -3.62
CA TRP A 47 -17.45 -6.41 -3.46
C TRP A 47 -16.77 -5.64 -2.33
N ALA A 48 -16.46 -6.29 -1.21
CA ALA A 48 -15.73 -5.68 -0.10
C ALA A 48 -14.31 -5.26 -0.54
N TYR A 49 -13.58 -6.12 -1.24
CA TYR A 49 -12.28 -5.74 -1.83
C TYR A 49 -12.42 -4.57 -2.81
N ALA A 50 -13.44 -4.59 -3.68
CA ALA A 50 -13.68 -3.51 -4.62
C ALA A 50 -13.92 -2.18 -3.89
N LEU A 51 -14.74 -2.15 -2.84
CA LEU A 51 -15.01 -0.94 -2.06
C LEU A 51 -13.80 -0.48 -1.23
N ILE A 52 -13.02 -1.40 -0.67
CA ILE A 52 -11.77 -1.11 0.04
C ILE A 52 -10.73 -0.48 -0.87
N VAL A 53 -10.72 -0.83 -2.16
CA VAL A 53 -9.81 -0.23 -3.14
C VAL A 53 -10.39 1.06 -3.74
N LEU A 54 -11.69 1.06 -4.04
CA LEU A 54 -12.38 2.16 -4.68
C LEU A 54 -12.49 3.39 -3.77
N TRP A 55 -12.78 3.19 -2.48
CA TRP A 55 -12.96 4.30 -1.54
C TRP A 55 -11.68 5.12 -1.34
N PRO A 56 -10.51 4.52 -1.05
CA PRO A 56 -9.28 5.27 -0.92
C PRO A 56 -8.78 5.82 -2.27
N ALA A 57 -9.02 5.12 -3.39
CA ALA A 57 -8.63 5.58 -4.73
C ALA A 57 -9.53 6.72 -5.27
N GLY A 58 -10.79 6.81 -4.81
CA GLY A 58 -11.74 7.83 -5.23
C GLY A 58 -11.29 9.25 -4.91
N ILE A 59 -10.63 9.45 -3.76
CA ILE A 59 -10.12 10.77 -3.33
C ILE A 59 -8.98 11.25 -4.26
N PRO A 60 -7.90 10.48 -4.51
CA PRO A 60 -6.89 10.80 -5.52
C PRO A 60 -7.46 11.06 -6.91
N LEU A 61 -8.44 10.25 -7.36
CA LEU A 61 -9.07 10.42 -8.68
C LEU A 61 -9.87 11.71 -8.76
N LEU A 62 -10.61 12.05 -7.71
CA LEU A 62 -11.34 13.31 -7.60
C LEU A 62 -10.38 14.50 -7.62
N TYR A 63 -9.26 14.42 -6.89
CA TYR A 63 -8.22 15.44 -6.92
C TYR A 63 -7.54 15.55 -8.29
N ALA A 64 -7.23 14.43 -8.94
CA ALA A 64 -6.69 14.40 -10.28
C ALA A 64 -7.63 15.06 -11.29
N GLY A 65 -8.93 14.74 -11.23
CA GLY A 65 -9.96 15.32 -12.08
C GLY A 65 -10.14 16.83 -11.85
N LEU A 66 -10.19 17.26 -10.59
CA LEU A 66 -10.35 18.67 -10.23
C LEU A 66 -9.13 19.52 -10.59
N LEU A 67 -7.93 18.96 -10.41
CA LEU A 67 -6.71 19.59 -10.88
C LEU A 67 -6.70 19.63 -12.41
N TRP A 68 -7.02 18.54 -13.10
CA TRP A 68 -7.06 18.48 -14.57
C TRP A 68 -8.02 19.52 -15.17
N SER A 69 -9.24 19.65 -14.65
CA SER A 69 -10.20 20.65 -15.11
C SER A 69 -9.71 22.08 -14.86
N SER A 70 -9.00 22.30 -13.75
CA SER A 70 -8.44 23.60 -13.36
C SER A 70 -7.05 23.88 -13.94
N ARG A 71 -6.39 22.90 -14.61
CA ARG A 71 -5.01 23.05 -15.12
C ARG A 71 -4.87 24.23 -16.06
N ARG A 72 -5.88 24.50 -16.89
CA ARG A 72 -5.84 25.62 -17.83
C ARG A 72 -5.87 26.96 -17.09
N ALA A 73 -6.74 27.11 -16.10
CA ALA A 73 -6.86 28.31 -15.26
C ALA A 73 -5.61 28.55 -14.38
N ILE A 74 -5.04 27.47 -13.82
CA ILE A 74 -3.80 27.51 -13.05
C ILE A 74 -2.63 27.94 -13.96
N ARG A 75 -2.56 27.42 -15.19
CA ARG A 75 -1.49 27.74 -16.14
C ARG A 75 -1.59 29.17 -16.68
N THR A 76 -2.78 29.70 -16.90
CA THR A 76 -3.00 31.07 -17.37
C THR A 76 -2.99 32.12 -16.25
N ARG A 77 -2.67 31.74 -15.00
CA ARG A 77 -2.70 32.61 -13.81
C ARG A 77 -4.03 33.38 -13.65
N ALA A 78 -5.14 32.79 -14.09
CA ALA A 78 -6.48 33.35 -13.96
C ALA A 78 -7.29 32.48 -12.97
N PRO A 79 -7.08 32.64 -11.65
CA PRO A 79 -7.63 31.72 -10.66
C PRO A 79 -9.15 31.86 -10.53
N THR A 80 -9.86 30.74 -10.73
CA THR A 80 -11.28 30.59 -10.40
C THR A 80 -11.48 30.32 -8.91
N SER A 81 -12.71 30.42 -8.39
CA SER A 81 -13.06 30.09 -7.00
C SER A 81 -12.62 28.66 -6.63
N LEU A 82 -12.85 27.70 -7.54
CA LEU A 82 -12.40 26.31 -7.40
C LEU A 82 -10.88 26.19 -7.34
N SER A 83 -10.14 26.87 -8.23
CA SER A 83 -8.67 26.85 -8.22
C SER A 83 -8.09 27.39 -6.91
N ARG A 84 -8.77 28.34 -6.27
CA ARG A 84 -8.37 28.88 -4.96
C ARG A 84 -8.64 27.90 -3.83
N ALA A 85 -9.74 27.14 -3.89
CA ALA A 85 -10.07 26.12 -2.91
C ALA A 85 -9.08 24.94 -2.93
N VAL A 86 -8.64 24.51 -4.13
CA VAL A 86 -7.63 23.45 -4.27
C VAL A 86 -6.19 23.92 -4.13
N ARG A 87 -5.98 25.19 -3.79
CA ARG A 87 -4.63 25.74 -3.63
C ARG A 87 -3.81 24.95 -2.63
N PHE A 88 -4.44 24.38 -1.59
CA PHE A 88 -3.75 23.55 -0.61
C PHE A 88 -3.09 22.31 -1.26
N LEU A 89 -3.68 21.73 -2.30
CA LEU A 89 -3.14 20.51 -2.94
C LEU A 89 -1.93 20.79 -3.83
N HIS A 90 -1.84 21.98 -4.42
CA HIS A 90 -0.85 22.28 -5.46
C HIS A 90 0.05 23.47 -5.10
N ALA A 91 -0.07 24.02 -3.89
CA ALA A 91 0.71 25.17 -3.46
C ALA A 91 2.22 24.86 -3.42
N ASP A 92 2.58 23.67 -2.97
CA ASP A 92 3.98 23.29 -2.74
C ASP A 92 4.65 22.71 -3.99
N TYR A 93 3.86 22.32 -4.99
CA TYR A 93 4.34 21.76 -6.25
C TYR A 93 4.45 22.79 -7.38
N ARG A 94 5.43 22.61 -8.26
CA ARG A 94 5.56 23.40 -9.51
C ARG A 94 4.30 23.22 -10.35
N ALA A 95 3.86 24.28 -11.04
CA ALA A 95 2.61 24.25 -11.81
C ALA A 95 2.57 23.13 -12.88
N ALA A 96 3.73 22.83 -13.48
CA ALA A 96 3.90 21.73 -14.44
C ALA A 96 3.76 20.33 -13.80
N SER A 97 4.04 20.21 -12.50
CA SER A 97 4.05 18.96 -11.73
C SER A 97 2.89 18.87 -10.73
N SER A 98 1.79 19.60 -10.97
CA SER A 98 0.59 19.56 -10.10
C SER A 98 -0.07 18.17 -10.01
N TRP A 99 0.22 17.29 -10.97
CA TRP A 99 -0.22 15.89 -10.96
C TRP A 99 0.52 15.01 -9.95
N TRP A 100 1.59 15.53 -9.33
CA TRP A 100 2.39 14.80 -8.36
C TRP A 100 1.62 14.45 -7.09
N GLU A 101 0.76 15.35 -6.60
CA GLU A 101 -0.02 15.13 -5.38
C GLU A 101 -0.93 13.88 -5.48
N PRO A 102 -1.78 13.73 -6.54
CA PRO A 102 -2.50 12.47 -6.76
C PRO A 102 -1.60 11.23 -6.86
N PHE A 103 -0.43 11.37 -7.49
CA PHE A 103 0.52 10.26 -7.64
C PHE A 103 1.12 9.84 -6.29
N GLU A 104 1.47 10.79 -5.42
CA GLU A 104 1.94 10.52 -4.06
C GLU A 104 0.86 9.82 -3.23
N MET A 105 -0.40 10.25 -3.35
CA MET A 105 -1.50 9.58 -2.67
C MET A 105 -1.67 8.15 -3.16
N LEU A 106 -1.64 7.90 -4.47
CA LEU A 106 -1.72 6.56 -5.04
C LEU A 106 -0.60 5.65 -4.52
N ARG A 107 0.64 6.15 -4.43
CA ARG A 107 1.76 5.40 -3.83
C ARG A 107 1.47 5.02 -2.38
N LYS A 108 1.01 5.98 -1.56
CA LYS A 108 0.68 5.73 -0.15
C LYS A 108 -0.37 4.63 -0.05
N LEU A 109 -1.42 4.68 -0.87
CA LEU A 109 -2.48 3.67 -0.92
C LEU A 109 -2.01 2.30 -1.40
N SER A 110 -1.10 2.24 -2.38
CA SER A 110 -0.53 0.96 -2.82
C SER A 110 0.25 0.30 -1.69
N LEU A 111 1.07 1.07 -0.96
CA LEU A 111 1.90 0.55 0.14
C LEU A 111 1.08 0.18 1.39
N THR A 112 0.03 0.94 1.72
CA THR A 112 -0.78 0.67 2.91
C THR A 112 -2.03 -0.16 2.65
N GLY A 113 -2.48 -0.28 1.40
CA GLY A 113 -3.69 -1.00 1.02
C GLY A 113 -3.35 -2.27 0.25
N VAL A 114 -2.89 -2.13 -1.00
CA VAL A 114 -2.69 -3.26 -1.92
C VAL A 114 -1.67 -4.27 -1.40
N VAL A 115 -0.56 -3.79 -0.84
CA VAL A 115 0.47 -4.66 -0.26
C VAL A 115 -0.08 -5.48 0.94
N LEU A 116 -1.06 -4.97 1.70
CA LEU A 116 -1.71 -5.74 2.77
C LEU A 116 -2.61 -6.86 2.25
N LEU A 117 -3.09 -6.78 1.00
CA LEU A 117 -3.94 -7.81 0.41
C LEU A 117 -3.16 -9.06 0.01
N ILE A 118 -1.84 -8.96 -0.07
CA ILE A 118 -0.97 -10.11 -0.39
C ILE A 118 -0.94 -11.06 0.81
N PRO A 119 -1.26 -12.36 0.62
CA PRO A 119 -1.28 -13.35 1.70
C PRO A 119 0.04 -13.39 2.48
N GLU A 120 -0.04 -13.61 3.79
CA GLU A 120 1.15 -13.69 4.65
C GLU A 120 2.06 -14.88 4.30
N SER A 121 1.51 -15.92 3.67
CA SER A 121 2.28 -17.05 3.13
C SER A 121 3.33 -16.62 2.10
N GLN A 122 3.15 -15.45 1.46
CA GLN A 122 4.09 -14.86 0.49
C GLN A 122 4.80 -13.63 1.07
N GLY A 123 5.22 -13.70 2.34
CA GLY A 123 5.85 -12.58 3.07
C GLY A 123 7.05 -11.94 2.35
N LEU A 124 7.95 -12.74 1.77
CA LEU A 124 9.08 -12.23 0.98
C LEU A 124 8.62 -11.43 -0.25
N GLY A 125 7.69 -11.99 -1.03
CA GLY A 125 7.17 -11.33 -2.24
C GLY A 125 6.48 -10.01 -1.92
N ARG A 126 5.75 -9.96 -0.81
CA ARG A 126 5.09 -8.74 -0.31
C ARG A 126 6.08 -7.61 -0.04
N VAL A 127 7.20 -7.90 0.63
CA VAL A 127 8.24 -6.91 0.95
C VAL A 127 9.00 -6.49 -0.32
N LEU A 128 9.30 -7.43 -1.21
CA LEU A 128 9.96 -7.14 -2.50
C LEU A 128 9.13 -6.19 -3.37
N ILE A 129 7.81 -6.41 -3.47
CA ILE A 129 6.91 -5.52 -4.21
C ILE A 129 6.91 -4.11 -3.58
N ALA A 130 6.83 -4.02 -2.25
CA ALA A 130 6.87 -2.73 -1.54
C ALA A 130 8.21 -1.98 -1.77
N LEU A 131 9.33 -2.70 -1.81
CA LEU A 131 10.65 -2.17 -2.12
C LEU A 131 10.71 -1.64 -3.56
N LEU A 132 10.21 -2.39 -4.55
CA LEU A 132 10.16 -1.96 -5.96
C LEU A 132 9.30 -0.70 -6.15
N ILE A 133 8.14 -0.62 -5.50
CA ILE A 133 7.30 0.59 -5.50
C ILE A 133 8.05 1.78 -4.90
N SER A 134 8.82 1.54 -3.83
CA SER A 134 9.59 2.59 -3.16
C SER A 134 10.78 3.07 -4.01
N LEU A 135 11.48 2.17 -4.70
CA LEU A 135 12.58 2.53 -5.60
C LEU A 135 12.08 3.31 -6.83
N THR A 136 10.99 2.85 -7.45
CA THR A 136 10.39 3.54 -8.60
C THR A 136 9.90 4.94 -8.23
N TYR A 137 9.32 5.13 -7.05
CA TYR A 137 8.96 6.46 -6.56
C TYR A 137 10.18 7.35 -6.31
N MET A 138 11.25 6.80 -5.71
CA MET A 138 12.50 7.53 -5.49
C MET A 138 13.11 8.04 -6.81
N LEU A 139 13.18 7.18 -7.82
CA LEU A 139 13.64 7.55 -9.16
C LEU A 139 12.78 8.67 -9.74
N SER A 140 11.46 8.54 -9.63
CA SER A 140 10.52 9.57 -10.09
C SER A 140 10.74 10.91 -9.37
N LEU A 141 11.03 10.89 -8.08
CA LEU A 141 11.24 12.09 -7.25
C LEU A 141 12.50 12.86 -7.68
N VAL A 142 13.58 12.14 -7.97
CA VAL A 142 14.85 12.69 -8.45
C VAL A 142 14.73 13.21 -9.90
N SER A 143 13.99 12.51 -10.76
CA SER A 143 13.81 12.91 -12.17
C SER A 143 12.85 14.09 -12.34
N VAL A 144 11.74 14.12 -11.61
CA VAL A 144 10.68 15.13 -11.80
C VAL A 144 10.91 16.39 -10.96
N GLN A 145 11.51 16.26 -9.78
CA GLN A 145 11.73 17.36 -8.82
C GLN A 145 10.47 18.24 -8.67
N PRO A 146 9.39 17.65 -8.14
CA PRO A 146 8.05 18.23 -8.24
C PRO A 146 7.83 19.45 -7.34
N PHE A 147 8.62 19.59 -6.26
CA PHE A 147 8.46 20.64 -5.26
C PHE A 147 9.07 21.97 -5.71
N LYS A 148 8.58 23.08 -5.14
CA LYS A 148 9.13 24.43 -5.39
C LYS A 148 10.34 24.76 -4.54
N LYS A 149 10.34 24.33 -3.28
CA LYS A 149 11.37 24.65 -2.30
C LYS A 149 12.32 23.46 -2.16
N ARG A 150 13.62 23.74 -2.20
CA ARG A 150 14.66 22.71 -1.98
C ARG A 150 14.57 22.03 -0.62
N GLY A 151 14.11 22.73 0.43
CA GLY A 151 13.92 22.13 1.75
C GLY A 151 12.92 20.98 1.74
N ASP A 152 11.80 21.15 1.04
CA ASP A 152 10.74 20.15 0.93
C ASP A 152 11.19 18.96 0.04
N GLU A 153 12.01 19.24 -0.98
CA GLU A 153 12.66 18.22 -1.82
C GLU A 153 13.57 17.31 -0.97
N TRP A 154 14.45 17.90 -0.15
CA TRP A 154 15.35 17.15 0.73
C TRP A 154 14.59 16.35 1.78
N LEU A 155 13.58 16.95 2.42
CA LEU A 155 12.76 16.25 3.41
C LEU A 155 12.08 15.03 2.79
N SER A 156 11.52 15.18 1.60
CA SER A 156 10.86 14.10 0.87
C SER A 156 11.83 13.01 0.44
N LEU A 157 13.04 13.39 0.00
CA LEU A 157 14.10 12.46 -0.35
C LEU A 157 14.59 11.68 0.88
N THR A 158 14.83 12.35 2.00
CA THR A 158 15.23 11.72 3.27
C THR A 158 14.18 10.72 3.74
N HIS A 159 12.90 11.09 3.72
CA HIS A 159 11.80 10.19 4.02
C HIS A 159 11.82 8.95 3.11
N GLN A 160 12.04 9.15 1.81
CA GLN A 160 12.04 8.06 0.84
C GLN A 160 13.25 7.12 1.00
N VAL A 161 14.42 7.67 1.31
CA VAL A 161 15.63 6.88 1.63
C VAL A 161 15.38 6.05 2.89
N ALA A 162 14.83 6.64 3.95
CA ALA A 162 14.51 5.92 5.17
C ALA A 162 13.54 4.76 4.92
N LEU A 163 12.50 4.95 4.11
CA LEU A 163 11.58 3.88 3.74
C LEU A 163 12.27 2.72 2.99
N VAL A 164 13.16 3.03 2.04
CA VAL A 164 13.92 2.00 1.31
C VAL A 164 14.81 1.21 2.26
N LEU A 165 15.51 1.88 3.17
CA LEU A 165 16.35 1.22 4.18
C LEU A 165 15.53 0.30 5.10
N ILE A 166 14.34 0.75 5.53
CA ILE A 166 13.43 -0.07 6.33
C ILE A 166 12.99 -1.31 5.55
N PHE A 167 12.59 -1.18 4.28
CA PHE A 167 12.19 -2.34 3.49
C PHE A 167 13.35 -3.31 3.22
N ILE A 168 14.58 -2.81 3.03
CA ILE A 168 15.77 -3.66 2.93
C ILE A 168 16.01 -4.41 4.25
N ALA A 169 15.95 -3.72 5.40
CA ALA A 169 16.13 -4.36 6.70
C ALA A 169 15.07 -5.45 6.95
N VAL A 170 13.81 -5.18 6.65
CA VAL A 170 12.73 -6.18 6.78
C VAL A 170 12.94 -7.36 5.83
N LEU A 171 13.41 -7.11 4.60
CA LEU A 171 13.72 -8.17 3.65
C LEU A 171 14.84 -9.07 4.18
N LEU A 172 15.92 -8.50 4.74
CA LEU A 172 17.01 -9.25 5.34
C LEU A 172 16.54 -10.11 6.52
N LEU A 173 15.72 -9.55 7.42
CA LEU A 173 15.12 -10.31 8.53
C LEU A 173 14.27 -11.48 8.03
N LYS A 174 13.49 -11.28 6.96
CA LYS A 174 12.68 -12.34 6.36
C LYS A 174 13.51 -13.41 5.67
N VAL A 175 14.63 -13.06 5.05
CA VAL A 175 15.58 -14.03 4.48
C VAL A 175 16.23 -14.85 5.60
N CYS A 176 16.64 -14.21 6.70
CA CYS A 176 17.19 -14.88 7.88
C CYS A 176 16.21 -15.86 8.54
N GLU A 177 14.92 -15.51 8.60
CA GLU A 177 13.87 -16.39 9.13
C GLU A 177 13.70 -17.66 8.28
N ILE A 178 14.00 -17.59 6.97
CA ILE A 178 13.83 -18.70 6.02
C ILE A 178 15.12 -19.51 5.86
N SER A 179 16.29 -18.89 5.95
CA SER A 179 17.59 -19.53 5.77
C SER A 179 18.60 -19.02 6.80
N SER A 180 18.93 -19.88 7.76
CA SER A 180 19.97 -19.61 8.77
C SER A 180 21.36 -19.52 8.15
N GLU A 181 21.64 -20.32 7.11
CA GLU A 181 22.90 -20.28 6.35
C GLU A 181 23.11 -18.92 5.67
N ALA A 182 22.10 -18.43 4.94
CA ALA A 182 22.15 -17.10 4.34
C ALA A 182 22.31 -16.00 5.41
N CYS A 183 21.69 -16.18 6.57
CA CYS A 183 21.83 -15.25 7.69
C CYS A 183 23.25 -15.20 8.26
N ALA A 184 23.93 -16.35 8.36
CA ALA A 184 25.31 -16.45 8.80
C ALA A 184 26.28 -15.77 7.83
N GLU A 185 26.11 -15.96 6.53
CA GLU A 185 26.91 -15.30 5.48
C GLU A 185 26.75 -13.77 5.49
N ILE A 186 25.56 -13.27 5.83
CA ILE A 186 25.31 -11.82 5.96
C ILE A 186 25.93 -11.27 7.27
N GLY A 187 26.38 -12.13 8.19
CA GLY A 187 26.98 -11.76 9.47
C GLY A 187 25.97 -11.53 10.60
N PHE A 188 24.74 -12.00 10.44
CA PHE A 188 23.69 -11.96 11.48
C PHE A 188 23.55 -13.29 12.24
N GLY A 189 24.33 -14.32 11.90
CA GLY A 189 24.38 -15.58 12.65
C GLY A 189 24.96 -15.37 14.05
N SER A 190 24.22 -15.75 15.08
CA SER A 190 24.74 -15.75 16.45
C SER A 190 25.78 -16.86 16.59
N ASP A 191 27.03 -16.50 16.85
CA ASP A 191 28.03 -17.42 17.42
C ASP A 191 27.53 -17.86 18.80
N GLY A 192 26.72 -18.91 18.87
CA GLY A 192 26.15 -19.33 20.14
C GLY A 192 25.23 -20.53 20.02
N ASP A 193 25.81 -21.68 19.70
CA ASP A 193 25.38 -22.95 20.28
C ASP A 193 26.66 -23.73 20.66
N GLY A 194 26.91 -23.78 21.98
CA GLY A 194 27.83 -24.71 22.62
C GLY A 194 27.05 -25.79 23.33
#